data_AF-A0A7W7U2V2-F1
#
_entry.id   AF-A0A7W7U2V2-F1
#
_cell.length_a   1.000
_cell.length_b   1.000
_cell.length_c   1.000
_cell.angle_alpha   90.00
_cell.angle_beta   90.00
_cell.angle_gamma   90.00
#
_symmetry.space_group_name_H-M   'P 1'
#
loop_
_entity.id
_entity.type
_entity.pdbx_description
1 polymer ?
#
loop_
_entity_poly.entity_id
_entity_poly.type
_entity_poly.pdbx_seq_one_letter_code
_entity_poly.pdbx_strand_id
1 'polypeptide(L)'
;MSAFFHLPGVRRIPLGAYPLWDDALALVNRDLAATLPDQEPLRLAGHPGYTEDEAEYVHVALANGESQGNSLDPDSAADPAHALWAVTDAAQETVTELLWQAWPLCGEHDLGMHPREADGRLSWWCAGGRGPGEPAHVRAAVGGLDALVRPRRPHRKRRRES
;
A
#
# COMPACT_ATOMS: atom_id res chain seq x y z
N MET A 1 -2.03 40.48 6.60
CA MET A 1 -3.21 39.63 6.35
C MET A 1 -2.71 38.32 5.79
N SER A 2 -2.30 37.41 6.67
CA SER A 2 -1.84 36.08 6.27
C SER A 2 -3.07 35.19 6.25
N ALA A 3 -3.55 34.88 5.06
CA ALA A 3 -4.56 33.85 4.89
C ALA A 3 -3.90 32.52 5.27
N PHE A 4 -4.22 32.05 6.47
CA PHE A 4 -4.07 30.65 6.80
C PHE A 4 -4.90 29.88 5.77
N PHE A 5 -4.25 29.25 4.80
CA PHE A 5 -4.87 28.19 4.01
C PHE A 5 -5.06 27.01 4.97
N HIS A 6 -6.05 27.12 5.85
CA HIS A 6 -6.65 25.96 6.45
C HIS A 6 -7.35 25.27 5.29
N LEU A 7 -6.78 24.20 4.72
CA LEU A 7 -7.49 23.35 3.75
C LEU A 7 -8.64 22.69 4.53
N PRO A 8 -9.87 23.19 4.46
CA PRO A 8 -11.00 22.54 5.10
C PRO A 8 -11.48 21.52 4.08
N GLY A 9 -10.96 20.29 4.06
CA GLY A 9 -11.27 19.47 2.89
C GLY A 9 -11.04 17.98 2.95
N VAL A 10 -10.05 17.48 3.69
CA VAL A 10 -9.79 16.03 3.65
C VAL A 10 -10.85 15.30 4.47
N ARG A 11 -11.81 14.71 3.77
CA ARG A 11 -12.88 13.93 4.35
C ARG A 11 -12.47 12.47 4.41
N ARG A 12 -12.70 11.83 5.56
CA ARG A 12 -12.60 10.37 5.64
C ARG A 12 -13.75 9.74 4.87
N ILE A 13 -13.44 8.87 3.92
CA ILE A 13 -14.45 8.08 3.23
C ILE A 13 -14.87 6.91 4.14
N PRO A 14 -16.18 6.72 4.40
CA PRO A 14 -16.66 5.59 5.20
C PRO A 14 -16.52 4.28 4.42
N LEU A 15 -16.23 3.19 5.15
CA LEU A 15 -16.25 1.84 4.60
C LEU A 15 -17.61 1.53 3.96
N GLY A 16 -17.59 0.88 2.81
CA GLY A 16 -18.77 0.54 2.01
C GLY A 16 -19.16 1.61 0.99
N ALA A 17 -18.53 2.79 0.99
CA ALA A 17 -18.73 3.78 -0.06
C ALA A 17 -18.17 3.28 -1.41
N TYR A 18 -17.06 2.53 -1.38
CA TYR A 18 -16.43 1.93 -2.54
C TYR A 18 -15.99 0.49 -2.22
N PRO A 19 -16.92 -0.49 -2.24
CA PRO A 19 -16.63 -1.85 -1.75
C PRO A 19 -15.42 -2.52 -2.40
N LEU A 20 -15.23 -2.35 -3.71
CA LEU A 20 -14.09 -2.94 -4.42
C LEU A 20 -12.76 -2.26 -4.06
N TRP A 21 -12.76 -0.96 -3.80
CA TRP A 21 -11.57 -0.28 -3.28
C TRP A 21 -11.30 -0.66 -1.82
N ASP A 22 -12.34 -0.84 -1.01
CA ASP A 22 -12.20 -1.29 0.38
C ASP A 22 -11.59 -2.70 0.44
N ASP A 23 -12.05 -3.62 -0.41
CA ASP A 23 -11.50 -4.98 -0.50
C ASP A 23 -10.04 -4.97 -0.98
N ALA A 24 -9.72 -4.16 -2.00
CA ALA A 24 -8.35 -3.98 -2.47
C ALA A 24 -7.46 -3.38 -1.37
N LEU A 25 -7.94 -2.37 -0.66
CA LEU A 25 -7.22 -1.70 0.41
C LEU A 25 -6.97 -2.65 1.60
N ALA A 26 -7.89 -3.57 1.88
CA ALA A 26 -7.69 -4.60 2.90
C ALA A 26 -6.54 -5.55 2.54
N LEU A 27 -6.36 -5.91 1.26
CA LEU A 27 -5.22 -6.71 0.80
C LEU A 27 -3.91 -5.94 0.97
N VAL A 28 -3.87 -4.70 0.50
CA VAL A 28 -2.68 -3.83 0.60
C VAL A 28 -2.31 -3.57 2.07
N ASN A 29 -3.29 -3.34 2.94
CA ASN A 29 -3.05 -3.14 4.37
C ASN A 29 -2.52 -4.38 5.07
N ARG A 30 -2.81 -5.59 4.58
CA ARG A 30 -2.19 -6.82 5.10
C ARG A 30 -0.69 -6.83 4.82
N ASP A 31 -0.29 -6.43 3.62
CA ASP A 31 1.12 -6.32 3.24
C ASP A 31 1.82 -5.18 3.99
N LEU A 32 1.15 -4.05 4.17
CA LEU A 32 1.65 -2.95 5.00
C LEU A 32 1.92 -3.42 6.42
N ALA A 33 0.95 -4.06 7.08
CA ALA A 33 1.13 -4.56 8.45
C ALA A 33 2.25 -5.61 8.55
N ALA A 34 2.45 -6.42 7.51
CA ALA A 34 3.51 -7.42 7.47
C ALA A 34 4.92 -6.81 7.33
N THR A 35 5.04 -5.67 6.63
CA THR A 35 6.33 -5.07 6.26
C THR A 35 6.68 -3.82 7.08
N LEU A 36 5.68 -3.11 7.57
CA LEU A 36 5.75 -1.88 8.36
C LEU A 36 4.76 -1.96 9.54
N PRO A 37 5.03 -2.81 10.56
CA PRO A 37 4.06 -3.10 11.63
C PRO A 37 3.73 -1.92 12.55
N ASP A 38 4.55 -0.87 12.55
CA ASP A 38 4.32 0.35 13.31
C ASP A 38 3.43 1.36 12.57
N GLN A 39 3.10 1.09 11.30
CA GLN A 39 2.17 1.91 10.52
C GLN A 39 0.74 1.46 10.75
N GLU A 40 -0.14 2.43 11.04
CA GLU A 40 -1.58 2.19 11.04
C GLU A 40 -2.08 1.91 9.62
N PRO A 41 -3.20 1.16 9.47
CA PRO A 41 -3.77 0.88 8.16
C PRO A 41 -4.05 2.15 7.35
N LEU A 42 -3.73 2.09 6.05
CA LEU A 42 -4.13 3.09 5.07
C LEU A 42 -5.64 3.17 4.98
N ARG A 43 -6.13 4.32 4.53
CA ARG A 43 -7.56 4.62 4.38
C ARG A 43 -7.86 5.35 3.08
N LEU A 44 -9.11 5.31 2.65
CA LEU A 44 -9.61 6.19 1.60
C LEU A 44 -9.89 7.59 2.16
N ALA A 45 -9.39 8.61 1.46
CA ALA A 45 -9.58 10.02 1.81
C ALA A 45 -10.13 10.78 0.59
N GLY A 46 -11.23 11.48 0.78
CA GLY A 46 -11.84 12.36 -0.20
C GLY A 46 -11.26 13.76 -0.09
N HIS A 47 -10.87 14.33 -1.22
CA HIS A 47 -10.50 15.73 -1.37
C HIS A 47 -11.56 16.41 -2.23
N PRO A 48 -12.03 17.62 -1.85
CA PRO A 48 -13.01 18.34 -2.66
C PRO A 48 -12.41 18.62 -4.04
N GLY A 49 -13.28 18.62 -5.05
CA GLY A 49 -12.93 19.15 -6.37
C GLY A 49 -12.43 20.60 -6.28
N TYR A 50 -11.69 21.05 -7.29
CA TYR A 50 -11.23 22.44 -7.34
C TYR A 50 -12.38 23.43 -7.54
N THR A 51 -13.50 22.93 -8.07
CA THR A 51 -14.76 23.67 -8.26
C THR A 51 -15.93 22.94 -7.59
N GLU A 52 -17.02 23.64 -7.30
CA GLU A 52 -18.21 23.07 -6.64
C GLU A 52 -18.91 21.98 -7.49
N ASP A 53 -18.68 21.99 -8.81
CA ASP A 53 -19.28 21.04 -9.77
C ASP A 53 -18.38 19.82 -10.04
N GLU A 54 -17.14 19.82 -9.54
CA GLU A 54 -16.22 18.70 -9.67
C GLU A 54 -16.50 17.62 -8.63
N ALA A 55 -16.47 16.36 -9.06
CA ALA A 55 -16.59 15.23 -8.17
C ALA A 55 -15.45 15.19 -7.14
N GLU A 56 -15.73 14.66 -5.94
CA GLU A 56 -14.73 14.42 -4.90
C GLU A 56 -13.65 13.46 -5.44
N TYR A 57 -12.39 13.85 -5.28
CA TYR A 57 -11.24 13.02 -5.64
C TYR A 57 -10.91 12.10 -4.47
N VAL A 58 -10.92 10.79 -4.70
CA VAL A 58 -10.60 9.81 -3.66
C VAL A 58 -9.15 9.38 -3.80
N HIS A 59 -8.40 9.40 -2.70
CA HIS A 59 -7.01 8.98 -2.63
C HIS A 59 -6.83 7.87 -1.60
N VAL A 60 -5.78 7.08 -1.76
CA VAL A 60 -5.25 6.27 -0.67
C VAL A 60 -4.39 7.17 0.21
N ALA A 61 -4.61 7.14 1.52
CA ALA A 61 -3.98 8.02 2.48
C ALA A 61 -3.45 7.25 3.69
N LEU A 62 -2.44 7.81 4.35
CA LEU A 62 -2.04 7.41 5.69
C LEU A 62 -3.19 7.63 6.69
N ALA A 63 -3.09 7.02 7.86
CA ALA A 63 -4.09 7.13 8.91
C ALA A 63 -4.26 8.56 9.48
N ASN A 64 -3.33 9.48 9.21
CA ASN A 64 -3.47 10.90 9.52
C ASN A 64 -4.21 11.68 8.41
N GLY A 65 -4.43 11.07 7.23
CA GLY A 65 -5.16 11.64 6.10
C GLY A 65 -4.26 12.24 5.02
N GLU A 66 -2.94 12.21 5.21
CA GLU A 66 -2.00 12.62 4.17
C GLU A 66 -1.96 11.58 3.06
N SER A 67 -1.96 12.05 1.81
CA SER A 67 -1.88 11.24 0.59
C SER A 67 -0.87 11.87 -0.36
N GLN A 68 -0.23 11.05 -1.20
CA GLN A 68 0.61 11.50 -2.32
C GLN A 68 0.20 10.77 -3.60
N GLY A 69 0.58 11.34 -4.74
CA GLY A 69 0.24 10.77 -6.04
C GLY A 69 -1.13 11.19 -6.57
N ASN A 70 -1.61 10.44 -7.56
CA ASN A 70 -2.88 10.72 -8.22
C ASN A 70 -4.08 10.23 -7.39
N SER A 71 -5.27 10.79 -7.67
CA SER A 71 -6.52 10.23 -7.20
C SER A 71 -6.81 8.90 -7.89
N LEU A 72 -7.59 8.05 -7.22
CA LEU A 72 -8.11 6.82 -7.80
C LEU A 72 -9.05 7.16 -8.95
N ASP A 73 -8.80 6.56 -10.10
CA ASP A 73 -9.70 6.63 -11.25
C ASP A 73 -11.06 6.04 -10.85
N PRO A 74 -12.16 6.81 -10.87
CA PRO A 74 -13.49 6.34 -10.52
C PRO A 74 -13.93 5.08 -11.28
N ASP A 75 -13.49 4.91 -12.53
CA ASP A 75 -13.87 3.75 -13.36
C ASP A 75 -13.25 2.45 -12.84
N SER A 76 -12.15 2.53 -12.08
CA SER A 76 -11.54 1.36 -11.43
C SER A 76 -12.45 0.76 -10.35
N ALA A 77 -13.41 1.52 -9.80
CA ALA A 77 -14.32 1.04 -8.76
C ALA A 77 -15.35 0.01 -9.26
N ALA A 78 -15.43 -0.23 -10.57
CA ALA A 78 -16.39 -1.15 -11.19
C ALA A 78 -15.85 -2.57 -11.44
N ASP A 79 -14.52 -2.76 -11.39
CA ASP A 79 -13.87 -4.05 -11.66
C ASP A 79 -12.84 -4.41 -10.59
N PRO A 80 -12.89 -5.62 -9.99
CA PRO A 80 -11.99 -5.99 -8.90
C PRO A 80 -10.49 -5.94 -9.26
N ALA A 81 -10.12 -6.26 -10.51
CA ALA A 81 -8.72 -6.24 -10.92
C ALA A 81 -8.21 -4.81 -11.11
N HIS A 82 -9.01 -3.94 -11.72
CA HIS A 82 -8.68 -2.51 -11.85
C HIS A 82 -8.66 -1.82 -10.48
N ALA A 83 -9.62 -2.11 -9.60
CA ALA A 83 -9.64 -1.61 -8.23
C ALA A 83 -8.36 -2.00 -7.47
N LEU A 84 -7.97 -3.28 -7.56
CA LEU A 84 -6.76 -3.76 -6.91
C LEU A 84 -5.50 -3.09 -7.47
N TRP A 85 -5.41 -2.91 -8.80
CA TRP A 85 -4.30 -2.20 -9.43
C TRP A 85 -4.22 -0.75 -8.94
N ALA A 86 -5.31 0.01 -9.09
CA ALA A 86 -5.35 1.44 -8.74
C ALA A 86 -5.01 1.68 -7.27
N VAL A 87 -5.60 0.89 -6.36
CA VAL A 87 -5.34 1.03 -4.92
C VAL A 87 -3.91 0.63 -4.55
N THR A 88 -3.36 -0.42 -5.17
CA THR A 88 -1.98 -0.86 -4.89
C THR A 88 -0.96 0.18 -5.33
N ASP A 89 -1.14 0.73 -6.53
CA ASP A 89 -0.27 1.76 -7.10
C ASP A 89 -0.31 3.05 -6.26
N ALA A 90 -1.51 3.56 -5.97
CA ALA A 90 -1.69 4.76 -5.14
C ALA A 90 -1.16 4.58 -3.70
N ALA A 91 -1.33 3.38 -3.13
CA ALA A 91 -0.76 3.05 -1.82
C ALA A 91 0.77 3.07 -1.85
N GLN A 92 1.38 2.50 -2.90
CA GLN A 92 2.83 2.48 -3.05
C GLN A 92 3.41 3.89 -3.13
N GLU A 93 2.82 4.77 -3.94
CA GLU A 93 3.23 6.18 -4.03
C GLU A 93 3.09 6.88 -2.68
N THR A 94 1.91 6.76 -2.05
CA THR A 94 1.63 7.40 -0.75
C THR A 94 2.63 6.99 0.33
N VAL A 95 2.86 5.68 0.49
CA VAL A 95 3.80 5.18 1.51
C VAL A 95 5.23 5.59 1.17
N THR A 96 5.63 5.49 -0.09
CA THR A 96 7.00 5.78 -0.51
C THR A 96 7.36 7.25 -0.31
N GLU A 97 6.49 8.15 -0.75
CA GLU A 97 6.74 9.60 -0.71
C GLU A 97 6.57 10.19 0.68
N LEU A 98 5.59 9.73 1.46
CA LEU A 98 5.35 10.30 2.80
C LEU A 98 6.28 9.72 3.87
N LEU A 99 6.64 8.44 3.78
CA LEU A 99 7.58 7.83 4.72
C LEU A 99 9.03 7.91 4.27
N TRP A 100 9.30 8.48 3.08
CA TRP A 100 10.65 8.65 2.51
C TRP A 100 11.45 7.34 2.47
N GLN A 101 10.79 6.23 2.17
CA GLN A 101 11.40 4.91 2.07
C GLN A 101 10.74 4.11 0.95
N ALA A 102 11.51 3.30 0.23
CA ALA A 102 10.92 2.40 -0.76
C ALA A 102 9.99 1.38 -0.08
N TRP A 103 8.81 1.16 -0.64
CA TRP A 103 7.87 0.18 -0.10
C TRP A 103 7.04 -0.52 -1.19
N PRO A 104 6.78 -1.84 -1.05
CA PRO A 104 7.38 -2.75 -0.08
C PRO A 104 8.81 -3.16 -0.49
N LEU A 105 9.66 -3.49 0.49
CA LEU A 105 11.02 -3.97 0.23
C LEU A 105 11.05 -5.47 -0.04
N CYS A 106 11.86 -5.88 -1.01
CA CYS A 106 12.18 -7.27 -1.26
C CYS A 106 13.13 -7.80 -0.19
N GLY A 107 12.69 -8.79 0.61
CA GLY A 107 13.52 -9.39 1.65
C GLY A 107 14.76 -10.17 1.18
N GLU A 108 14.96 -10.34 -0.14
CA GLU A 108 16.17 -10.95 -0.70
C GLU A 108 17.21 -9.92 -1.17
N HIS A 109 16.77 -8.83 -1.79
CA HIS A 109 17.66 -7.84 -2.42
C HIS A 109 17.67 -6.48 -1.74
N ASP A 110 16.79 -6.24 -0.76
CA ASP A 110 16.59 -4.95 -0.09
C ASP A 110 16.27 -3.80 -1.07
N LEU A 111 15.54 -4.14 -2.14
CA LEU A 111 15.09 -3.20 -3.17
C LEU A 111 13.58 -3.01 -3.09
N GLY A 112 13.11 -1.81 -3.42
CA GLY A 112 11.70 -1.54 -3.66
C GLY A 112 11.14 -2.50 -4.70
N MET A 113 10.03 -3.14 -4.36
CA MET A 113 9.23 -3.94 -5.28
C MET A 113 8.19 -3.06 -5.96
N HIS A 114 7.72 -3.46 -7.12
CA HIS A 114 6.64 -2.76 -7.84
C HIS A 114 5.47 -3.69 -8.10
N PRO A 115 4.23 -3.17 -8.13
CA PRO A 115 3.08 -3.95 -8.57
C PRO A 115 3.27 -4.37 -10.03
N ARG A 116 3.05 -5.65 -10.31
CA ARG A 116 3.12 -6.22 -11.65
C ARG A 116 2.15 -7.38 -11.80
N GLU A 117 1.52 -7.48 -12.96
CA GLU A 117 0.75 -8.67 -13.29
C GLU A 117 1.69 -9.86 -13.52
N ALA A 118 1.43 -10.96 -12.81
CA ALA A 118 2.11 -12.24 -12.98
C ALA A 118 1.11 -13.37 -12.79
N ASP A 119 1.07 -14.32 -13.74
CA ASP A 119 0.17 -15.48 -13.72
C ASP A 119 -1.31 -15.10 -13.48
N GLY A 120 -1.77 -14.00 -14.09
CA GLY A 120 -3.14 -13.49 -13.97
C GLY A 120 -3.48 -12.87 -12.61
N ARG A 121 -2.48 -12.53 -11.80
CA ARG A 121 -2.65 -11.91 -10.47
C ARG A 121 -1.73 -10.71 -10.31
N LEU A 122 -2.23 -9.67 -9.65
CA LEU A 122 -1.38 -8.56 -9.23
C LEU A 122 -0.44 -9.01 -8.12
N SER A 123 0.86 -8.79 -8.32
CA SER A 123 1.92 -9.29 -7.47
C SER A 123 3.03 -8.27 -7.25
N TRP A 124 3.70 -8.38 -6.11
CA TRP A 124 4.92 -7.63 -5.82
C TRP A 124 6.10 -8.25 -6.55
N TRP A 125 6.69 -7.49 -7.46
CA TRP A 125 7.81 -7.91 -8.28
C TRP A 125 9.07 -7.13 -7.94
N CYS A 126 10.18 -7.84 -7.75
CA CYS A 126 11.51 -7.28 -7.56
C CYS A 126 12.29 -7.34 -8.88
N ALA A 127 12.98 -6.26 -9.23
CA ALA A 127 13.80 -6.18 -10.44
C ALA A 127 15.06 -7.07 -10.40
N GLY A 128 15.40 -7.63 -9.25
CA GLY A 128 16.67 -8.31 -9.04
C GLY A 128 17.78 -7.32 -8.70
N GLY A 129 18.87 -7.84 -8.15
CA GLY A 129 20.04 -7.05 -7.84
C GLY A 129 20.93 -6.81 -9.07
N ARG A 130 22.08 -6.16 -8.85
CA ARG A 130 23.01 -5.79 -9.94
C ARG A 130 24.04 -6.87 -10.23
N GLY A 131 24.17 -7.86 -9.35
CA GLY A 131 25.16 -8.93 -9.43
C GLY A 131 24.74 -10.09 -10.35
N PRO A 132 25.71 -10.82 -10.92
CA PRO A 132 25.43 -12.11 -11.55
C PRO A 132 24.76 -13.07 -10.54
N GLY A 133 23.56 -13.55 -10.87
CA GLY A 133 22.80 -14.47 -10.00
C GLY A 133 21.73 -13.82 -9.13
N GLU A 134 21.44 -12.53 -9.32
CA GLU A 134 20.36 -11.81 -8.60
C GLU A 134 19.19 -11.50 -9.55
N PRO A 135 18.47 -12.50 -10.09
CA PRO A 135 17.45 -12.26 -11.11
C PRO A 135 16.21 -11.58 -10.53
N ALA A 136 15.49 -10.91 -11.43
CA ALA A 136 14.13 -10.44 -11.15
C ALA A 136 13.21 -11.60 -10.76
N HIS A 137 12.30 -11.34 -9.81
CA HIS A 137 11.37 -12.36 -9.33
C HIS A 137 10.09 -11.76 -8.77
N VAL A 138 9.03 -12.58 -8.73
CA VAL A 138 7.81 -12.29 -7.98
C VAL A 138 8.01 -12.75 -6.54
N ARG A 139 7.72 -11.88 -5.56
CA ARG A 139 7.77 -12.23 -4.14
C ARG A 139 6.48 -12.86 -3.65
N ALA A 140 5.36 -12.21 -3.92
CA ALA A 140 4.02 -12.70 -3.56
C ALA A 140 2.96 -11.94 -4.37
N ALA A 141 1.75 -12.51 -4.44
CA ALA A 141 0.57 -11.74 -4.81
C ALA A 141 0.33 -10.60 -3.80
N VAL A 142 -0.32 -9.52 -4.22
CA VAL A 142 -0.75 -8.45 -3.29
C VAL A 142 -1.70 -9.06 -2.24
N GLY A 143 -1.47 -8.69 -0.98
CA GLY A 143 -2.07 -9.26 0.22
C GLY A 143 -1.45 -10.59 0.67
N GLY A 144 -0.26 -10.96 0.19
CA GLY A 144 0.40 -12.23 0.48
C GLY A 144 1.80 -12.13 1.10
N LEU A 145 2.28 -10.93 1.45
CA LEU A 145 3.63 -10.76 2.02
C LEU A 145 3.74 -11.28 3.46
N ASP A 146 2.62 -11.36 4.20
CA ASP A 146 2.56 -11.91 5.55
C ASP A 146 2.98 -13.39 5.61
N ALA A 147 2.67 -14.17 4.58
CA ALA A 147 3.08 -15.57 4.45
C ALA A 147 4.62 -15.74 4.34
N LEU A 148 5.34 -14.68 3.98
CA LEU A 148 6.80 -14.69 3.88
C LEU A 148 7.49 -14.33 5.20
N VAL A 149 6.78 -13.69 6.14
CA VAL A 149 7.31 -13.32 7.45
C VAL A 149 7.42 -14.58 8.30
N ARG A 150 8.64 -15.12 8.44
CA ARG A 150 8.88 -16.27 9.32
C ARG A 150 8.50 -15.93 10.76
N PRO A 151 7.76 -16.78 11.48
CA PRO A 151 7.52 -16.56 12.90
C PRO A 151 8.85 -16.52 13.65
N ARG A 152 9.08 -15.45 14.42
CA ARG A 152 10.21 -15.36 15.37
C ARG A 152 10.16 -16.59 16.28
N ARG A 153 11.06 -17.55 16.07
CA ARG A 153 11.19 -18.71 16.98
C ARG A 153 11.55 -18.19 18.37
N PRO A 154 10.76 -18.47 19.42
CA PRO A 154 11.16 -18.11 20.77
C PRO A 154 12.45 -18.85 21.13
N HIS A 155 13.41 -18.10 21.66
CA HIS A 155 14.72 -18.58 22.06
C HIS A 155 14.56 -19.72 23.08
N ARG A 156 14.77 -20.98 22.66
CA ARG A 156 14.67 -22.15 23.54
C ARG A 156 15.75 -22.02 24.61
N LYS A 157 15.36 -21.69 25.85
CA LYS A 157 16.27 -21.70 27.01
C LYS A 157 16.93 -23.09 27.07
N ARG A 158 18.27 -23.14 26.96
CA ARG A 158 19.05 -24.34 27.25
C ARG A 158 18.73 -24.75 28.69
N ARG A 159 18.05 -25.88 28.84
CA ARG A 159 17.87 -26.56 30.12
C ARG A 159 19.27 -26.88 30.64
N ARG A 160 19.66 -26.29 31.78
CA ARG A 160 20.84 -26.74 32.52
C ARG A 160 20.50 -28.12 33.06
N GLU A 161 21.26 -29.12 32.64
CA GLU A 161 21.29 -30.42 33.29
C GLU A 161 21.98 -30.24 34.65
N SER A 162 21.38 -30.84 35.68
CA SER A 162 21.96 -31.03 37.02
C SER A 162 22.03 -32.52 37.28
#